data_AF-A0A5I5DRU0-F1
#
_entry.id   AF-A0A5I5DRU0-F1
#
_cell.length_a   1.000
_cell.length_b   1.000
_cell.length_c   1.000
_cell.angle_alpha   90.00
_cell.angle_beta   90.00
_cell.angle_gamma   90.00
#
_symmetry.space_group_name_H-M   'P 1'
#
loop_
_entity.id
_entity.type
_entity.pdbx_description
1 polymer ?
#
loop_
_entity_poly.entity_id
_entity_poly.type
_entity_poly.pdbx_seq_one_letter_code
_entity_poly.pdbx_strand_id
1 'polypeptide(L)'
;MDYQNNVSEERVAEMIWDAVSEGATLKDVHGIPQDMMDGLYAHAYEFYNQGRLDEAETFFRFLCIYDFYNPDYTMGLAAVCQLKKQFQKACDLYAVAFTLLKNDYRPVFFTGQCQLLMRKAAKARQCFELVNERTEDESLRAKALVYLEALKTAETEQHSEQEKE
;
A
#
# COMPACT_ATOMS: atom_id res chain seq x y z
N MET A 1 -49.29 -8.36 -15.90
CA MET A 1 -49.29 -7.46 -14.72
C MET A 1 -47.85 -7.31 -14.32
N ASP A 2 -47.13 -6.43 -15.02
CA ASP A 2 -45.72 -6.18 -14.79
C ASP A 2 -45.62 -4.99 -13.86
N TYR A 3 -45.36 -5.28 -12.58
CA TYR A 3 -45.16 -4.25 -11.58
C TYR A 3 -43.82 -3.55 -11.85
N GLN A 4 -43.92 -2.26 -12.12
CA GLN A 4 -42.84 -1.29 -12.20
C GLN A 4 -41.85 -1.46 -11.04
N ASN A 5 -40.67 -1.99 -11.34
CA ASN A 5 -39.47 -1.77 -10.53
C ASN A 5 -38.49 -0.96 -11.38
N ASN A 6 -38.85 0.30 -11.64
CA ASN A 6 -37.93 1.27 -12.23
C ASN A 6 -37.70 2.34 -11.16
N VAL A 7 -36.74 2.09 -10.27
CA VAL A 7 -36.16 3.18 -9.48
C VAL A 7 -35.58 4.14 -10.53
N SER A 8 -36.01 5.41 -10.54
CA SER A 8 -35.47 6.37 -11.52
C SER A 8 -33.96 6.45 -11.34
N GLU A 9 -33.22 6.43 -12.44
CA GLU A 9 -31.75 6.51 -12.43
C GLU A 9 -31.25 7.70 -11.60
N GLU A 10 -32.00 8.81 -11.61
CA GLU A 10 -31.77 10.00 -10.78
C GLU A 10 -31.81 9.70 -9.28
N ARG A 11 -32.79 8.90 -8.81
CA ARG A 11 -32.92 8.55 -7.39
C ARG A 11 -31.82 7.58 -6.94
N VAL A 12 -31.38 6.69 -7.83
CA VAL A 12 -30.21 5.83 -7.57
C VAL A 12 -28.94 6.68 -7.48
N ALA A 13 -28.77 7.64 -8.38
CA ALA A 13 -27.62 8.54 -8.38
C ALA A 13 -27.57 9.41 -7.11
N GLU A 14 -28.70 9.95 -6.65
CA GLU A 14 -28.80 10.67 -5.37
C GLU A 14 -28.40 9.78 -4.18
N MET A 15 -28.90 8.54 -4.12
CA MET A 15 -28.52 7.60 -3.04
C MET A 15 -27.03 7.26 -3.05
N ILE A 16 -26.44 7.06 -4.23
CA ILE A 16 -24.99 6.83 -4.37
C ILE A 16 -24.22 8.08 -3.95
N TRP A 17 -24.68 9.27 -4.35
CA TRP A 17 -24.05 10.53 -3.99
C TRP A 17 -24.03 10.75 -2.49
N ASP A 18 -25.15 10.53 -1.81
CA ASP A 18 -25.25 10.66 -0.35
C ASP A 18 -24.32 9.65 0.34
N ALA A 19 -24.36 8.38 -0.07
CA ALA A 19 -23.49 7.35 0.47
C ALA A 19 -21.99 7.68 0.29
N VAL A 20 -21.58 8.12 -0.91
CA VAL A 20 -20.20 8.54 -1.19
C VAL A 20 -19.81 9.78 -0.39
N SER A 21 -20.74 10.75 -0.25
CA SER A 21 -20.51 11.98 0.52
C SER A 21 -20.34 11.71 2.02
N GLU A 22 -21.00 10.66 2.52
CA GLU A 22 -20.84 10.15 3.89
C GLU A 22 -19.62 9.23 4.06
N GLY A 23 -18.89 8.96 2.96
CA GLY A 23 -17.70 8.11 2.96
C GLY A 23 -17.99 6.61 3.03
N ALA A 24 -19.21 6.19 2.68
CA ALA A 24 -19.59 4.79 2.59
C ALA A 24 -18.82 4.07 1.47
N THR A 25 -18.43 2.84 1.75
CA THR A 25 -17.76 1.95 0.80
C THR A 25 -18.76 1.09 0.03
N LEU A 26 -18.30 0.40 -1.03
CA LEU A 26 -19.14 -0.61 -1.69
C LEU A 26 -19.53 -1.72 -0.72
N LYS A 27 -18.71 -2.05 0.27
CA LYS A 27 -19.07 -2.98 1.35
C LYS A 27 -20.27 -2.51 2.17
N ASP A 28 -20.38 -1.21 2.42
CA ASP A 28 -21.48 -0.62 3.21
C ASP A 28 -22.79 -0.57 2.42
N VAL A 29 -22.72 -0.42 1.09
CA VAL A 29 -23.88 -0.27 0.19
C VAL A 29 -24.31 -1.61 -0.43
N HIS A 30 -23.35 -2.41 -0.86
CA HIS A 30 -23.50 -3.71 -1.49
C HIS A 30 -22.85 -4.77 -0.59
N GLY A 31 -23.64 -5.38 0.29
CA GLY A 31 -23.16 -6.40 1.23
C GLY A 31 -22.78 -7.70 0.54
N ILE A 32 -21.64 -7.74 -0.17
CA ILE A 32 -21.00 -9.01 -0.53
C ILE A 32 -20.50 -9.62 0.79
N PRO A 33 -20.79 -10.92 1.05
CA PRO A 33 -20.37 -11.56 2.28
C PRO A 33 -18.85 -11.45 2.52
N GLN A 34 -18.45 -11.18 3.76
CA GLN A 34 -17.04 -10.98 4.13
C GLN A 34 -16.18 -12.21 3.84
N ASP A 35 -16.73 -13.41 4.01
CA ASP A 35 -16.07 -14.70 3.70
C ASP A 35 -15.69 -14.81 2.22
N MET A 36 -16.50 -14.25 1.31
CA MET A 36 -16.15 -14.19 -0.10
C MET A 36 -14.95 -13.27 -0.34
N MET A 37 -14.88 -12.12 0.35
CA MET A 37 -13.75 -11.19 0.24
C MET A 37 -12.47 -11.75 0.85
N ASP A 38 -12.58 -12.50 1.95
CA ASP A 38 -11.45 -13.21 2.55
C ASP A 38 -10.88 -14.26 1.57
N GLY A 39 -11.76 -14.96 0.83
CA GLY A 39 -11.38 -15.87 -0.25
C GLY A 39 -10.66 -15.16 -1.41
N LEU A 40 -11.18 -14.00 -1.85
CA LEU A 40 -10.52 -13.18 -2.88
C LEU A 40 -9.15 -12.67 -2.42
N TYR A 41 -9.02 -12.26 -1.15
CA TYR A 41 -7.76 -11.85 -0.57
C TYR A 41 -6.75 -13.00 -0.52
N ALA A 42 -7.19 -14.20 -0.13
CA ALA A 42 -6.33 -15.40 -0.14
C ALA A 42 -5.80 -15.71 -1.56
N HIS A 43 -6.66 -15.63 -2.58
CA HIS A 43 -6.24 -15.79 -3.98
C HIS A 43 -5.28 -14.69 -4.44
N ALA A 44 -5.51 -13.43 -4.06
CA ALA A 44 -4.60 -12.33 -4.36
C ALA A 44 -3.20 -12.59 -3.79
N TYR A 45 -3.14 -13.05 -2.54
CA TYR A 45 -1.89 -13.39 -1.85
C TYR A 45 -1.20 -14.61 -2.47
N GLU A 46 -1.97 -15.61 -2.92
CA GLU A 46 -1.43 -16.76 -3.63
C GLU A 46 -0.77 -16.35 -4.96
N PHE A 47 -1.46 -15.53 -5.78
CA PHE A 47 -0.87 -15.01 -7.02
C PHE A 47 0.38 -14.18 -6.75
N TYR A 48 0.36 -13.36 -5.70
CA TYR A 48 1.53 -12.58 -5.26
C TYR A 48 2.73 -13.49 -4.96
N ASN A 49 2.54 -14.54 -4.16
CA ASN A 49 3.62 -15.48 -3.80
C ASN A 49 4.13 -16.30 -5.00
N GLN A 50 3.27 -16.57 -5.98
CA GLN A 50 3.64 -17.23 -7.23
C GLN A 50 4.35 -16.29 -8.22
N GLY A 51 4.47 -14.99 -7.92
CA GLY A 51 5.03 -13.99 -8.83
C GLY A 51 4.10 -13.65 -10.00
N ARG A 52 2.82 -14.05 -9.93
CA ARG A 52 1.77 -13.75 -10.91
C ARG A 52 1.18 -12.37 -10.61
N LEU A 53 2.00 -11.35 -10.85
CA LEU A 53 1.76 -10.00 -10.34
C LEU A 53 0.59 -9.28 -11.04
N ASP A 54 0.27 -9.63 -12.29
CA ASP A 54 -0.86 -9.02 -13.01
C ASP A 54 -2.20 -9.50 -12.45
N GLU A 55 -2.30 -10.80 -12.14
CA GLU A 55 -3.45 -11.37 -11.47
C GLU A 55 -3.56 -10.83 -10.04
N ALA A 56 -2.48 -10.83 -9.27
CA ALA A 56 -2.46 -10.27 -7.93
C ALA A 56 -2.92 -8.80 -7.92
N GLU A 57 -2.39 -7.96 -8.83
CA GLU A 57 -2.82 -6.55 -8.97
C GLU A 57 -4.32 -6.44 -9.24
N THR A 58 -4.86 -7.31 -10.10
CA THR A 58 -6.28 -7.30 -10.44
C THR A 58 -7.15 -7.54 -9.21
N PHE A 59 -6.83 -8.56 -8.40
CA PHE A 59 -7.58 -8.87 -7.19
C PHE A 59 -7.39 -7.81 -6.10
N PHE A 60 -6.16 -7.37 -5.83
CA PHE A 60 -5.91 -6.34 -4.82
C PHE A 60 -6.57 -5.00 -5.17
N ARG A 61 -6.59 -4.62 -6.45
CA ARG A 61 -7.30 -3.42 -6.90
C ARG A 61 -8.80 -3.54 -6.68
N PHE A 62 -9.39 -4.70 -6.97
CA PHE A 62 -10.81 -4.95 -6.69
C PHE A 62 -11.11 -4.85 -5.20
N LEU A 63 -10.28 -5.47 -4.35
CA LEU A 63 -10.43 -5.40 -2.90
C LEU A 63 -10.32 -3.96 -2.37
N CYS A 64 -9.40 -3.14 -2.91
CA CYS A 64 -9.31 -1.72 -2.56
C CYS A 64 -10.55 -0.92 -2.99
N ILE A 65 -11.14 -1.23 -4.14
CA ILE A 65 -12.39 -0.59 -4.59
C ILE A 65 -13.56 -1.01 -3.68
N TYR A 66 -13.55 -2.25 -3.20
CA TYR A 66 -14.58 -2.80 -2.33
C TYR A 66 -14.58 -2.16 -0.93
N ASP A 67 -13.41 -2.11 -0.30
CA ASP A 67 -13.22 -1.57 1.05
C ASP A 67 -11.84 -0.89 1.15
N PHE A 68 -11.78 0.40 0.82
CA PHE A 68 -10.54 1.17 0.83
C PHE A 68 -10.04 1.48 2.25
N TYR A 69 -10.87 1.29 3.29
CA TYR A 69 -10.46 1.45 4.68
C TYR A 69 -9.74 0.23 5.23
N ASN A 70 -9.76 -0.92 4.53
CA ASN A 70 -8.98 -2.08 4.92
C ASN A 70 -7.50 -1.87 4.53
N PRO A 71 -6.59 -1.72 5.52
CA PRO A 71 -5.20 -1.45 5.23
C PRO A 71 -4.48 -2.62 4.55
N ASP A 72 -4.89 -3.87 4.79
CA ASP A 72 -4.24 -5.05 4.22
C ASP A 72 -4.41 -5.09 2.70
N TYR A 73 -5.54 -4.61 2.19
CA TYR A 73 -5.81 -4.55 0.75
C TYR A 73 -4.89 -3.55 0.07
N THR A 74 -4.79 -2.34 0.63
CA THR A 74 -3.91 -1.28 0.13
C THR A 74 -2.44 -1.68 0.26
N MET A 75 -2.07 -2.33 1.36
CA MET A 75 -0.72 -2.84 1.61
C MET A 75 -0.33 -3.91 0.57
N GLY A 76 -1.23 -4.85 0.27
CA GLY A 76 -1.02 -5.86 -0.76
C GLY A 76 -0.85 -5.26 -2.16
N LEU A 77 -1.69 -4.27 -2.52
CA LEU A 77 -1.57 -3.56 -3.79
C LEU A 77 -0.23 -2.80 -3.89
N ALA A 78 0.21 -2.17 -2.81
CA ALA A 78 1.50 -1.48 -2.74
C ALA A 78 2.68 -2.45 -2.96
N ALA A 79 2.64 -3.62 -2.31
CA ALA A 79 3.65 -4.66 -2.47
C ALA A 79 3.73 -5.19 -3.91
N VAL A 80 2.58 -5.42 -4.56
CA VAL A 80 2.54 -5.78 -5.98
C VAL A 80 3.16 -4.69 -6.84
N CYS A 81 2.81 -3.42 -6.62
CA CYS A 81 3.39 -2.30 -7.36
C CYS A 81 4.92 -2.22 -7.17
N GLN A 82 5.42 -2.45 -5.96
CA GLN A 82 6.85 -2.50 -5.67
C GLN A 82 7.56 -3.61 -6.46
N LEU A 83 7.01 -4.84 -6.46
CA LEU A 83 7.59 -5.96 -7.23
C LEU A 83 7.54 -5.73 -8.74
N LYS A 84 6.50 -5.04 -9.23
CA LYS A 84 6.39 -4.59 -10.62
C LYS A 84 7.28 -3.40 -10.96
N LYS A 85 8.13 -2.95 -10.03
CA LYS A 85 9.03 -1.79 -10.17
C LYS A 85 8.31 -0.45 -10.38
N GLN A 86 7.03 -0.37 -10.03
CA GLN A 86 6.22 0.85 -10.05
C GLN A 86 6.42 1.62 -8.73
N PHE A 87 7.66 1.99 -8.42
CA PHE A 87 8.06 2.43 -7.08
C PHE A 87 7.32 3.68 -6.59
N GLN A 88 7.06 4.65 -7.46
CA GLN A 88 6.31 5.84 -7.06
C GLN A 88 4.88 5.49 -6.65
N LYS A 89 4.18 4.65 -7.45
CA LYS A 89 2.83 4.17 -7.13
C LYS A 89 2.82 3.36 -5.84
N ALA A 90 3.86 2.54 -5.60
CA ALA A 90 4.02 1.81 -4.34
C ALA A 90 4.16 2.77 -3.15
N CYS A 91 5.00 3.81 -3.24
CA CYS A 91 5.11 4.84 -2.20
C CYS A 91 3.76 5.51 -1.90
N ASP A 92 3.01 5.88 -2.94
CA ASP A 92 1.72 6.56 -2.77
C ASP A 92 0.71 5.65 -2.05
N LEU A 93 0.67 4.36 -2.39
CA LEU A 93 -0.18 3.36 -1.73
C LEU A 93 0.29 3.05 -0.30
N TYR A 94 1.59 2.95 -0.05
CA TYR A 94 2.11 2.78 1.32
C TYR A 94 1.79 3.98 2.21
N ALA A 95 1.78 5.19 1.67
CA ALA A 95 1.34 6.37 2.41
C ALA A 95 -0.13 6.23 2.83
N VAL A 96 -1.02 5.78 1.95
CA VAL A 96 -2.42 5.49 2.29
C VAL A 96 -2.51 4.40 3.37
N ALA A 97 -1.81 3.27 3.19
CA ALA A 97 -1.82 2.19 4.16
C ALA A 97 -1.33 2.65 5.55
N PHE A 98 -0.32 3.51 5.62
CA PHE A 98 0.18 4.07 6.87
C PHE A 98 -0.85 4.95 7.59
N THR A 99 -1.71 5.68 6.87
CA THR A 99 -2.78 6.47 7.51
C THR A 99 -3.85 5.60 8.17
N LEU A 100 -4.05 4.39 7.65
CA LEU A 100 -5.04 3.43 8.13
C LEU A 100 -4.47 2.54 9.25
N LEU A 101 -3.19 2.16 9.15
CA LEU A 101 -2.50 1.34 10.14
C LEU A 101 -1.94 2.20 11.27
N LYS A 102 -2.65 2.26 12.40
CA LYS A 102 -2.16 2.96 13.59
C LYS A 102 -0.90 2.26 14.13
N ASN A 103 0.20 3.00 14.24
CA ASN A 103 1.49 2.56 14.79
C ASN A 103 2.22 1.43 14.03
N ASP A 104 1.81 1.11 12.80
CA ASP A 104 2.54 0.15 11.98
C ASP A 104 3.52 0.86 11.04
N TYR A 105 4.81 0.64 11.24
CA TYR A 105 5.86 1.29 10.44
C TYR A 105 6.31 0.46 9.25
N ARG A 106 5.70 -0.70 8.96
CA ARG A 106 6.00 -1.50 7.76
C ARG A 106 5.82 -0.71 6.46
N PRO A 107 4.73 0.08 6.26
CA PRO A 107 4.58 0.86 5.03
C PRO A 107 5.69 1.92 4.87
N VAL A 108 6.13 2.54 5.97
CA VAL A 108 7.25 3.51 5.96
C VAL A 108 8.56 2.82 5.59
N PHE A 109 8.82 1.63 6.14
CA PHE A 109 9.98 0.83 5.80
C PHE A 109 10.02 0.47 4.30
N PHE A 110 8.90 -0.01 3.75
CA PHE A 110 8.82 -0.34 2.32
C PHE A 110 8.89 0.90 1.42
N THR A 111 8.36 2.04 1.87
CA THR A 111 8.59 3.34 1.21
C THR A 111 10.08 3.65 1.14
N GLY A 112 10.84 3.44 2.22
CA GLY A 112 12.29 3.61 2.23
C GLY A 112 12.99 2.76 1.18
N GLN A 113 12.61 1.49 1.04
CA GLN A 113 13.13 0.61 -0.02
C GLN A 113 12.81 1.13 -1.42
N CYS A 114 11.58 1.58 -1.66
CA CYS A 114 11.19 2.17 -2.95
C CYS A 114 12.00 3.43 -3.26
N GLN A 115 12.23 4.31 -2.28
CA GLN A 115 13.06 5.51 -2.46
C GLN A 115 14.51 5.14 -2.84
N LEU A 116 15.09 4.08 -2.25
CA LEU A 116 16.41 3.58 -2.66
C LEU A 116 16.42 3.08 -4.09
N LEU A 117 15.42 2.28 -4.49
CA LEU A 117 15.31 1.76 -5.84
C LEU A 117 15.12 2.88 -6.89
N MET A 118 14.59 4.03 -6.47
CA MET A 118 14.52 5.26 -7.25
C MET A 118 15.77 6.17 -7.14
N ARG A 119 16.85 5.71 -6.49
CA ARG A 119 18.10 6.45 -6.22
C ARG A 119 17.92 7.74 -5.41
N LYS A 120 16.88 7.81 -4.57
CA LYS A 120 16.57 8.95 -3.69
C LYS A 120 17.09 8.68 -2.28
N ALA A 121 18.41 8.57 -2.11
CA ALA A 121 19.07 8.15 -0.88
C ALA A 121 18.66 8.98 0.36
N ALA A 122 18.58 10.31 0.24
CA ALA A 122 18.16 11.19 1.34
C ALA A 122 16.72 10.89 1.82
N LYS A 123 15.78 10.62 0.90
CA LYS A 123 14.40 10.26 1.27
C LYS A 123 14.33 8.87 1.89
N ALA A 124 15.09 7.93 1.36
CA ALA A 124 15.17 6.59 1.94
C ALA A 124 15.69 6.62 3.38
N ARG A 125 16.75 7.40 3.64
CA ARG A 125 17.29 7.62 4.98
C ARG A 125 16.22 8.10 5.95
N GLN A 126 15.48 9.16 5.57
CA GLN A 126 14.39 9.70 6.40
C GLN A 126 13.34 8.63 6.75
N CYS A 127 12.98 7.77 5.80
CA CYS A 127 12.05 6.67 6.06
C CYS A 127 12.62 5.68 7.09
N PHE A 128 13.88 5.24 6.94
CA PHE A 128 14.47 4.27 7.85
C PHE A 128 14.79 4.86 9.24
N GLU A 129 15.15 6.14 9.32
CA GLU A 129 15.28 6.87 10.60
C GLU A 129 13.94 6.91 11.34
N LEU A 130 12.86 7.28 10.65
CA LEU A 130 11.53 7.31 11.24
C LEU A 130 11.08 5.94 11.75
N VAL A 131 11.34 4.87 10.97
CA VAL A 131 11.09 3.49 11.41
C VAL A 131 11.91 3.19 12.66
N ASN A 132 13.21 3.49 12.67
CA ASN A 132 14.08 3.21 13.80
C ASN A 132 13.63 3.92 15.09
N GLU A 133 13.21 5.17 14.98
CA GLU A 133 12.79 6.01 16.12
C GLU A 133 11.44 5.62 16.70
N ARG A 134 10.50 5.14 15.87
CA ARG A 134 9.09 5.08 16.25
C ARG A 134 8.48 3.69 16.25
N THR A 135 9.08 2.71 15.59
CA THR A 135 8.54 1.34 15.58
C THR A 135 8.69 0.67 16.95
N GLU A 136 7.66 -0.07 17.36
CA GLU A 136 7.75 -1.00 18.50
C GLU A 136 8.23 -2.40 18.08
N ASP A 137 8.24 -2.69 16.77
CA ASP A 137 8.77 -3.94 16.20
C ASP A 137 10.30 -3.90 16.12
N GLU A 138 10.97 -4.58 17.05
CA GLU A 138 12.44 -4.71 17.11
C GLU A 138 13.04 -5.38 15.86
N SER A 139 12.32 -6.30 15.22
CA SER A 139 12.78 -6.93 13.98
C SER A 139 12.77 -5.94 12.83
N LEU A 140 11.73 -5.11 12.74
CA LEU A 140 11.66 -4.04 11.76
C LEU A 140 12.72 -2.96 12.01
N ARG A 141 12.95 -2.61 13.29
CA ARG A 141 14.00 -1.67 13.70
C ARG A 141 15.39 -2.16 13.26
N ALA A 142 15.71 -3.42 13.55
CA ALA A 142 16.98 -4.04 13.15
C ALA A 142 17.18 -3.99 11.63
N LYS A 143 16.13 -4.28 10.84
CA LYS A 143 16.19 -4.16 9.38
C LYS A 143 16.45 -2.72 8.93
N ALA A 144 15.78 -1.73 9.51
CA ALA A 144 15.98 -0.33 9.17
C ALA A 144 17.42 0.14 9.47
N LEU A 145 18.00 -0.29 10.59
CA LEU A 145 19.39 0.00 10.94
C LEU A 145 20.40 -0.52 9.91
N VAL A 146 20.19 -1.73 9.37
CA VAL A 146 21.05 -2.27 8.31
C VAL A 146 21.03 -1.37 7.06
N TYR A 147 19.87 -0.85 6.67
CA TYR A 147 19.78 0.10 5.55
C TYR A 147 20.48 1.42 5.84
N LEU A 148 20.38 1.95 7.07
CA LEU A 148 21.04 3.18 7.49
C LEU A 148 22.56 3.05 7.47
N GLU A 149 23.08 1.91 7.96
CA GLU A 149 24.53 1.62 7.90
C GLU A 149 25.03 1.56 6.46
N ALA A 150 24.32 0.85 5.58
CA ALA A 150 24.68 0.76 4.16
C ALA A 150 24.70 2.14 3.48
N LEU A 151 23.73 3.01 3.78
CA LEU A 151 23.67 4.37 3.25
C LEU A 151 24.84 5.25 3.72
N LYS A 152 25.25 5.10 4.99
CA LYS A 152 26.38 5.84 5.56
C LYS A 152 27.71 5.43 4.91
N THR A 153 27.91 4.13 4.70
CA THR A 153 29.12 3.62 4.05
C THR A 153 29.22 4.14 2.61
N ALA A 154 28.13 4.08 1.85
CA ALA A 154 28.10 4.57 0.47
C ALA A 154 28.41 6.07 0.35
N GLU A 155 27.96 6.91 1.29
CA GLU A 155 28.30 8.33 1.32
C GLU A 155 29.77 8.59 1.64
N THR A 156 30.35 7.79 2.54
CA THR A 156 31.77 7.93 2.94
C THR A 156 32.68 7.57 1.76
N GLU A 157 32.34 6.51 1.02
CA GLU A 157 33.08 6.09 -0.17
C GLU A 157 33.05 7.18 -1.27
N GLN A 158 31.87 7.74 -1.55
CA GLN A 158 31.71 8.81 -2.55
C GLN A 158 32.51 10.07 -2.22
N HIS A 159 32.57 10.46 -0.95
CA HIS A 159 33.40 11.58 -0.52
C HIS A 159 34.90 11.29 -0.68
N SER A 160 35.34 10.06 -0.40
CA SER A 160 36.76 9.68 -0.52
C SER A 160 37.26 9.56 -1.97
N GLU A 161 36.37 9.35 -2.93
CA GLU A 161 36.68 9.31 -4.37
C GLU A 161 36.76 10.72 -4.97
N GLN A 162 35.89 11.64 -4.54
CA GLN A 162 35.90 13.03 -4.99
C GLN A 162 37.10 13.85 -4.47
N GLU A 163 37.71 13.44 -3.34
CA GLU A 163 38.94 14.07 -2.82
C GLU A 163 40.22 13.60 -3.52
N LYS A 164 40.15 12.58 -4.38
CA LYS A 164 41.30 12.00 -5.10
C LYS A 164 41.40 12.40 -6.58
N GLU A 165 40.39 13.10 -7.13
CA GLU A 165 40.42 13.75 -8.45
C GLU A 165 40.81 15.23 -8.34
#